data_AF-N9Q187-F1
#
_entry.id   AF-N9Q187-F1
#
_cell.length_a   1.000
_cell.length_b   1.000
_cell.length_c   1.000
_cell.angle_alpha   90.00
_cell.angle_beta   90.00
_cell.angle_gamma   90.00
#
_symmetry.space_group_name_H-M   'P 1'
#
loop_
_entity.id
_entity.type
_entity.pdbx_description
1 polymer ?
#
loop_
_entity_poly.entity_id
_entity_poly.type
_entity_poly.pdbx_seq_one_letter_code
_entity_poly.pdbx_strand_id
1 'polypeptide(L)'
;MLNLGMTEIFCFAVIALLVLGPDKLPEAARFVAKWYGKIKKFINNIQNEIDRELRLSEFREEMQKEIDKITELERRMQQQLDALKNTQTPSESEQVKAETKASNIYTLSPQQAILPFSLEYHKQLPFKPEPSLSTQTFDTELKIAV
;
A
#
# COMPACT_ATOMS: atom_id res chain seq x y z
N MET A 1 3.84 22.81 -2.85
CA MET A 1 2.42 23.14 -2.60
C MET A 1 1.63 22.75 -3.84
N LEU A 2 0.62 21.88 -3.69
CA LEU A 2 -0.21 21.42 -4.80
C LEU A 2 -1.24 22.51 -5.12
N ASN A 3 -0.98 23.30 -6.16
CA ASN A 3 -1.92 24.33 -6.62
C ASN A 3 -2.96 23.64 -7.53
N LEU A 4 -4.08 23.22 -6.97
CA LEU A 4 -5.21 22.64 -7.71
C LEU A 4 -6.13 23.77 -8.17
N GLY A 5 -5.70 24.52 -9.17
CA GLY A 5 -6.52 25.53 -9.85
C GLY A 5 -7.19 24.98 -11.10
N MET A 6 -8.06 25.80 -11.70
CA MET A 6 -8.71 25.47 -12.98
C MET A 6 -7.69 25.24 -14.10
N THR A 7 -6.60 26.02 -14.11
CA THR A 7 -5.52 25.91 -15.11
C THR A 7 -4.77 24.59 -14.99
N GLU A 8 -4.44 24.17 -13.76
CA GLU A 8 -3.73 22.92 -13.52
C GLU A 8 -4.61 21.72 -13.84
N ILE A 9 -5.89 21.75 -13.48
CA ILE A 9 -6.86 20.72 -13.88
C ILE A 9 -6.93 20.60 -15.40
N PHE A 10 -6.94 21.72 -16.13
CA PHE A 10 -6.93 21.70 -17.59
C PHE A 10 -5.62 21.11 -18.16
N CYS A 11 -4.47 21.49 -17.61
CA CYS A 11 -3.17 20.93 -18.00
C CYS A 11 -3.12 19.41 -17.80
N PHE A 12 -3.57 18.92 -16.64
CA PHE A 12 -3.68 17.48 -16.39
C PHE A 12 -4.68 16.79 -17.30
N ALA A 13 -5.81 17.42 -17.64
CA ALA A 13 -6.77 16.88 -18.59
C ALA A 13 -6.11 16.68 -19.97
N VAL A 14 -5.36 17.68 -20.46
CA VAL A 14 -4.62 17.57 -21.74
C VAL A 14 -3.58 16.44 -21.68
N ILE A 15 -2.78 16.36 -20.62
CA ILE A 15 -1.80 15.28 -20.46
C ILE A 15 -2.48 13.91 -20.42
N ALA A 16 -3.58 13.79 -19.67
CA ALA A 16 -4.35 12.55 -19.58
C ALA A 16 -4.94 12.15 -20.94
N LEU A 17 -5.42 13.12 -21.74
CA LEU A 17 -5.88 12.87 -23.10
C LEU A 17 -4.76 12.37 -24.01
N LEU A 18 -3.53 12.88 -23.87
CA LEU A 18 -2.38 12.45 -24.67
C LEU A 18 -1.90 11.05 -24.29
N VAL A 19 -1.85 10.75 -22.99
CA VAL A 19 -1.33 9.47 -22.48
C VAL A 19 -2.34 8.34 -22.65
N LEU A 20 -3.57 8.59 -22.23
CA LEU A 20 -4.63 7.57 -22.18
C LEU A 20 -5.48 7.56 -23.45
N GLY A 21 -5.59 8.72 -24.12
CA GLY A 21 -6.46 8.92 -25.28
C GLY A 21 -7.81 9.54 -24.91
N PRO A 22 -8.45 10.29 -25.84
CA PRO A 22 -9.75 10.93 -25.62
C PRO A 22 -10.89 9.94 -25.37
N ASP A 23 -10.80 8.73 -25.89
CA ASP A 23 -11.84 7.71 -25.72
C ASP A 23 -11.77 7.02 -24.35
N LYS A 24 -10.58 7.00 -23.72
CA LYS A 24 -10.31 6.20 -22.52
C LYS A 24 -10.31 7.00 -21.22
N LEU A 25 -10.02 8.30 -21.28
CA LEU A 25 -10.20 9.22 -20.15
C LEU A 25 -11.65 9.21 -19.59
N PRO A 26 -12.72 9.37 -20.39
CA PRO A 26 -14.07 9.36 -19.85
C PRO A 26 -14.47 7.99 -19.28
N GLU A 27 -13.92 6.90 -19.84
CA GLU A 27 -14.13 5.54 -19.33
C GLU A 27 -13.48 5.36 -17.94
N ALA A 28 -12.25 5.83 -17.76
CA ALA A 28 -11.55 5.82 -16.46
C ALA A 28 -12.23 6.73 -15.42
N ALA A 29 -12.66 7.93 -15.81
CA ALA A 29 -13.41 8.83 -14.93
C ALA A 29 -14.72 8.21 -14.45
N ARG A 30 -15.45 7.52 -15.34
CA ARG A 30 -16.66 6.77 -14.98
C ARG A 30 -16.35 5.62 -14.03
N PHE A 31 -15.23 4.92 -14.20
CA PHE A 31 -14.82 3.85 -13.29
C PHE A 31 -14.55 4.39 -11.88
N VAL A 32 -13.74 5.43 -11.77
CA VAL A 32 -13.43 6.10 -10.50
C VAL A 32 -14.71 6.65 -9.86
N ALA A 33 -15.58 7.32 -10.63
CA ALA A 33 -16.83 7.86 -10.12
C ALA A 33 -17.76 6.76 -9.57
N LYS A 34 -17.87 5.62 -10.27
CA LYS A 34 -18.66 4.47 -9.80
C LYS A 34 -18.08 3.87 -8.52
N TRP A 35 -16.76 3.77 -8.40
CA TRP A 35 -16.11 3.25 -7.21
C TRP A 35 -16.21 4.21 -6.02
N TYR A 36 -15.95 5.49 -6.25
CA TYR A 36 -16.13 6.55 -5.26
C TYR A 36 -17.58 6.62 -4.74
N GLY A 37 -18.57 6.47 -5.64
CA GLY A 37 -19.98 6.44 -5.25
C GLY A 37 -20.32 5.24 -4.35
N LYS A 38 -19.70 4.08 -4.57
CA LYS A 38 -19.87 2.91 -3.69
C LYS A 38 -19.25 3.14 -2.32
N ILE A 39 -18.04 3.71 -2.26
CA ILE A 39 -17.37 4.06 -1.00
C ILE A 39 -18.20 5.07 -0.22
N LYS A 40 -18.66 6.14 -0.88
CA LYS A 40 -19.51 7.15 -0.25
C LYS A 40 -20.77 6.53 0.36
N LYS A 41 -21.45 5.64 -0.39
CA LYS A 41 -22.62 4.90 0.12
C LYS A 41 -22.26 4.02 1.32
N PHE A 42 -21.14 3.32 1.28
CA PHE A 42 -20.68 2.48 2.40
C PHE A 42 -20.45 3.32 3.67
N ILE A 43 -19.79 4.48 3.55
CA ILE A 43 -19.58 5.40 4.68
C ILE A 43 -20.92 5.94 5.21
N ASN A 44 -21.88 6.28 4.33
CA ASN A 44 -23.21 6.70 4.73
C ASN A 44 -24.00 5.57 5.44
N ASN A 45 -23.92 4.34 4.95
CA ASN A 45 -24.58 3.20 5.57
C ASN A 45 -23.98 2.90 6.96
N ILE A 46 -22.65 2.96 7.10
CA ILE A 46 -21.99 2.80 8.40
C ILE A 46 -22.45 3.89 9.37
N GLN A 47 -22.46 5.16 8.97
CA GLN A 47 -22.97 6.25 9.81
C GLN A 47 -24.40 5.97 10.30
N ASN A 48 -25.29 5.55 9.39
CA ASN A 48 -26.69 5.28 9.71
C ASN A 48 -26.88 4.07 10.65
N GLU A 49 -26.04 3.04 10.53
CA GLU A 49 -26.07 1.87 11.42
C GLU A 49 -25.51 2.21 12.80
N ILE A 50 -24.39 2.94 12.84
CA ILE A 50 -23.79 3.39 14.10
C ILE A 50 -24.74 4.36 14.81
N ASP A 51 -25.41 5.29 14.11
CA ASP A 51 -26.40 6.22 14.71
C ASP A 51 -27.58 5.49 15.36
N ARG A 52 -27.89 4.28 14.90
CA ARG A 52 -29.08 3.53 15.31
C ARG A 52 -28.82 2.57 16.47
N GLU A 53 -27.57 2.12 16.66
CA GLU A 53 -27.20 1.17 17.72
C GLU A 53 -26.12 1.68 18.70
N LEU A 54 -25.34 2.70 18.35
CA LEU A 54 -24.27 3.26 19.20
C LEU A 54 -24.40 4.79 19.32
N ARG A 55 -24.18 5.29 20.54
CA ARG A 55 -24.23 6.71 20.86
C ARG A 55 -23.16 7.49 20.07
N LEU A 56 -23.53 8.01 18.91
CA LEU A 56 -22.62 8.79 18.04
C LEU A 56 -22.02 10.01 18.74
N SER A 57 -22.63 10.47 19.85
CA SER A 57 -22.06 11.50 20.71
C SER A 57 -20.70 11.11 21.29
N GLU A 58 -20.50 9.86 21.70
CA GLU A 58 -19.28 9.42 22.40
C GLU A 58 -18.09 9.30 21.43
N PHE A 59 -18.27 8.66 20.28
CA PHE A 59 -17.21 8.57 19.26
C PHE A 59 -16.89 9.92 18.60
N ARG A 60 -17.91 10.75 18.34
CA ARG A 60 -17.71 12.11 17.82
C ARG A 60 -16.96 12.98 18.83
N GLU A 61 -17.26 12.86 20.11
CA GLU A 61 -16.56 13.58 21.17
C GLU A 61 -15.10 13.12 21.32
N GLU A 62 -14.82 11.82 21.18
CA GLU A 62 -13.46 11.29 21.22
C GLU A 62 -12.62 11.74 20.02
N MET A 63 -13.17 11.67 18.81
CA MET A 63 -12.52 12.20 17.61
C MET A 63 -12.32 13.71 17.69
N GLN A 64 -13.30 14.47 18.19
CA GLN A 64 -13.16 15.91 18.36
C GLN A 64 -12.05 16.24 19.37
N LYS A 65 -11.98 15.53 20.50
CA LYS A 65 -10.90 15.68 21.49
C LYS A 65 -9.52 15.38 20.91
N GLU A 66 -9.42 14.38 20.04
CA GLU A 66 -8.15 14.04 19.40
C GLU A 66 -7.72 15.10 18.38
N ILE A 67 -8.67 15.63 17.59
CA ILE A 67 -8.43 16.75 16.68
C ILE A 67 -7.98 17.99 17.46
N ASP A 68 -8.66 18.35 18.55
CA ASP A 68 -8.32 19.52 19.36
C ASP A 68 -6.92 19.39 19.99
N LYS A 69 -6.53 18.19 20.42
CA LYS A 69 -5.17 17.90 20.90
C LYS A 69 -4.12 18.09 19.81
N ILE A 70 -4.38 17.63 18.59
CA ILE A 70 -3.48 17.79 17.45
C ILE A 70 -3.32 19.28 17.12
N THR A 71 -4.41 20.04 17.09
CA THR A 71 -4.39 21.48 16.84
C THR A 71 -3.60 22.23 17.93
N GLU A 72 -3.78 21.89 19.21
CA GLU A 72 -3.00 22.50 20.28
C GLU A 72 -1.52 22.13 20.20
N LEU A 73 -1.19 20.89 19.80
CA LEU A 73 0.18 20.46 19.60
C LEU A 73 0.85 21.23 18.45
N GLU A 74 0.15 21.43 17.33
CA GLU A 74 0.61 22.25 16.22
C GLU A 74 0.87 23.70 16.66
N ARG A 75 -0.06 24.29 17.42
CA ARG A 75 0.09 25.64 17.98
C ARG A 75 1.32 25.74 18.88
N ARG A 76 1.54 24.77 19.75
CA ARG A 76 2.73 24.70 20.63
C ARG A 76 4.02 24.53 19.84
N MET A 77 4.00 23.75 18.76
CA MET A 77 5.15 23.58 17.89
C MET A 77 5.48 24.89 17.15
N GLN A 78 4.47 25.59 16.62
CA GLN A 78 4.64 26.90 15.99
C GLN A 78 5.23 27.91 16.97
N GLN A 79 4.72 27.98 18.21
CA GLN A 79 5.27 28.85 19.25
C GLN A 79 6.73 28.54 19.59
N GLN A 80 7.11 27.27 19.65
CA GLN A 80 8.50 26.86 19.86
C GLN A 80 9.39 27.24 18.68
N LEU A 81 8.92 27.03 17.45
CA LEU A 81 9.64 27.41 16.23
C LEU A 81 9.86 28.92 16.15
N ASP A 82 8.85 29.73 16.49
CA ASP A 82 8.95 31.19 16.51
C ASP A 82 9.91 31.69 17.60
N ALA A 83 9.89 31.07 18.78
CA ALA A 83 10.82 31.39 19.86
C ALA A 83 12.28 31.06 19.47
N LEU A 84 12.50 29.94 18.78
CA LEU A 84 13.82 29.55 18.25
C LEU A 84 14.27 30.48 17.13
N LYS A 85 13.36 30.88 16.24
CA LYS A 85 13.64 31.80 15.13
C LYS A 85 13.99 33.21 15.61
N ASN A 86 13.35 33.71 16.66
CA ASN A 86 13.67 35.02 17.24
C ASN A 86 15.00 35.01 18.02
N THR A 87 15.53 33.84 18.39
CA THR A 87 16.82 33.71 19.09
C THR A 87 18.02 33.66 18.14
N GLN A 88 17.80 33.50 16.83
CA GLN A 88 18.88 33.44 15.84
C GLN A 88 18.59 34.34 14.62
N THR A 89 18.98 35.61 14.73
CA THR A 89 19.43 36.37 13.55
C THR A 89 20.67 37.16 13.98
N PRO A 90 21.86 36.77 13.47
CA PRO A 90 22.51 37.66 12.52
C PRO A 90 23.04 36.94 11.28
N SER A 91 23.30 37.78 10.29
CA SER A 91 23.75 37.56 8.92
C SER A 91 25.04 36.75 8.74
N GLU A 92 25.20 36.29 7.50
CA GLU A 92 26.45 36.15 6.73
C GLU A 92 26.85 34.71 6.31
N SER A 93 27.30 34.68 5.06
CA SER A 93 27.58 33.57 4.14
C SER A 93 28.89 32.83 4.43
N GLU A 94 29.04 31.68 3.74
CA GLU A 94 30.25 30.89 3.45
C GLU A 94 30.63 29.68 4.34
N GLN A 95 30.16 28.52 3.87
CA GLN A 95 30.93 27.36 3.39
C GLN A 95 32.04 26.67 4.26
N VAL A 96 31.74 25.39 4.55
CA VAL A 96 32.57 24.16 4.48
C VAL A 96 33.55 23.85 5.64
N LYS A 97 33.28 22.76 6.39
CA LYS A 97 34.04 21.49 6.30
C LYS A 97 33.39 20.35 7.11
N ALA A 98 33.52 19.14 6.55
CA ALA A 98 32.96 17.86 6.93
C ALA A 98 33.23 17.36 8.35
N GLU A 99 32.29 16.57 8.90
CA GLU A 99 32.63 15.25 9.45
C GLU A 99 31.45 14.25 9.41
N THR A 100 31.76 13.13 8.75
CA THR A 100 31.05 11.88 8.56
C THR A 100 30.68 11.18 9.88
N LYS A 101 29.48 10.57 9.95
CA LYS A 101 29.31 9.25 10.57
C LYS A 101 27.99 8.56 10.20
N ALA A 102 28.16 7.39 9.58
CA ALA A 102 27.28 6.21 9.52
C ALA A 102 25.99 6.29 8.67
N SER A 103 26.17 6.10 7.37
CA SER A 103 25.15 5.49 6.51
C SER A 103 24.95 4.02 6.92
N ASN A 104 23.72 3.65 7.30
CA ASN A 104 23.36 2.25 7.53
C ASN A 104 23.28 1.54 6.17
N ILE A 105 24.36 0.83 5.84
CA ILE A 105 24.43 -0.04 4.68
C ILE A 105 23.88 -1.40 5.10
N TYR A 106 22.73 -1.78 4.56
CA TYR A 106 22.19 -3.13 4.73
C TYR A 106 23.05 -4.11 3.94
N THR A 107 23.78 -4.96 4.65
CA THR A 107 24.47 -6.11 4.06
C THR A 107 23.49 -7.29 3.96
N LEU A 108 23.19 -7.71 2.73
CA LEU A 108 22.43 -8.94 2.48
C LEU A 108 23.31 -10.15 2.78
N SER A 109 23.02 -10.83 3.89
CA SER A 109 23.57 -12.14 4.21
C SER A 109 22.99 -13.19 3.25
N PRO A 110 23.81 -13.96 2.51
CA PRO A 110 23.29 -15.07 1.71
C PRO A 110 22.96 -16.23 2.66
N GLN A 111 21.73 -16.25 3.17
CA GLN A 111 21.19 -17.42 3.86
C GLN A 111 20.98 -18.53 2.82
N GLN A 112 21.91 -19.48 2.76
CA GLN A 112 21.77 -20.69 1.94
C GLN A 112 20.51 -21.44 2.36
N ALA A 113 19.54 -21.54 1.44
CA ALA A 113 18.34 -22.33 1.64
C ALA A 113 18.71 -23.81 1.71
N ILE A 114 18.58 -24.40 2.90
CA ILE A 114 18.62 -25.85 3.09
C ILE A 114 17.32 -26.38 2.52
N LEU A 115 17.35 -26.91 1.30
CA LEU A 115 16.22 -27.63 0.70
C LEU A 115 16.22 -29.06 1.29
N PRO A 116 15.20 -29.48 2.05
CA PRO A 116 15.18 -30.83 2.64
C PRO A 116 14.88 -31.95 1.64
N PHE A 117 14.80 -31.68 0.33
CA PHE A 117 14.55 -32.71 -0.67
C PHE A 117 14.97 -32.25 -2.07
N SER A 118 16.17 -32.63 -2.49
CA SER A 118 16.57 -32.63 -3.90
C SER A 118 16.32 -34.04 -4.45
N LEU A 119 15.53 -34.16 -5.52
CA LEU A 119 15.31 -35.41 -6.26
C LEU A 119 16.41 -35.69 -7.28
N GLU A 120 17.49 -34.92 -7.28
CA GLU A 120 18.54 -35.02 -8.28
C GLU A 120 19.77 -35.74 -7.72
N TYR A 121 19.71 -37.08 -7.68
CA TYR A 121 20.78 -38.08 -7.89
C TYR A 121 20.50 -39.38 -7.13
N HIS A 122 20.40 -40.51 -7.83
CA HIS A 122 21.51 -41.47 -7.85
C HIS A 122 21.35 -42.49 -9.00
N LYS A 123 22.03 -42.20 -10.10
CA LYS A 123 22.59 -43.20 -11.00
C LYS A 123 23.60 -44.01 -10.18
N GLN A 124 23.47 -45.34 -10.17
CA GLN A 124 24.30 -46.37 -9.52
C GLN A 124 23.71 -46.97 -8.24
N LEU A 125 22.83 -47.95 -8.42
CA LEU A 125 22.76 -49.16 -7.58
C LEU A 125 22.54 -50.35 -8.54
N PRO A 126 23.33 -51.43 -8.47
CA PRO A 126 23.16 -52.60 -9.34
C PRO A 126 22.08 -53.50 -8.73
N PHE A 127 20.83 -53.05 -8.73
CA PHE A 127 19.73 -53.88 -8.27
C PHE A 127 18.86 -54.26 -9.46
N LYS A 128 19.07 -55.48 -9.95
CA LYS A 128 18.24 -56.15 -10.94
C LYS A 128 17.27 -57.08 -10.20
N PRO A 129 15.98 -56.72 -10.08
CA PRO A 129 14.92 -57.68 -9.93
C PRO A 129 14.27 -57.97 -11.30
N GLU A 130 14.31 -59.24 -11.67
CA GLU A 130 13.72 -59.88 -12.86
C GLU A 130 12.21 -59.63 -13.03
N PRO A 131 11.68 -59.81 -14.26
CA PRO A 131 10.33 -59.40 -14.63
C PRO A 131 9.30 -60.45 -14.20
N SER A 132 8.25 -60.03 -13.50
CA SER A 132 7.05 -60.87 -13.35
C SER A 132 5.77 -60.02 -13.36
N LEU A 133 5.09 -60.11 -14.50
CA LEU A 133 3.65 -60.33 -14.65
C LEU A 133 2.71 -59.47 -13.78
N SER A 134 2.06 -58.49 -14.41
CA SER A 134 0.70 -58.63 -14.94
C SER A 134 0.02 -57.26 -15.04
N THR A 135 -0.40 -56.91 -16.25
CA THR A 135 -1.37 -55.85 -16.52
C THR A 135 -2.68 -56.19 -15.82
N GLN A 136 -3.09 -55.39 -14.84
CA GLN A 136 -4.46 -55.40 -14.36
C GLN A 136 -5.10 -54.06 -14.72
N THR A 137 -5.62 -54.02 -15.94
CA THR A 137 -6.62 -53.05 -16.38
C THR A 137 -7.86 -53.23 -15.53
N PHE A 138 -8.19 -52.24 -14.71
CA PHE A 138 -9.52 -52.11 -14.14
C PHE A 138 -10.23 -50.96 -14.84
N ASP A 139 -11.11 -51.33 -15.76
CA ASP A 139 -12.18 -50.49 -16.27
C ASP A 139 -13.14 -50.14 -15.13
N THR A 140 -13.11 -48.90 -14.68
CA THR A 140 -14.20 -48.33 -13.88
C THR A 140 -14.85 -47.22 -14.66
N GLU A 141 -15.96 -47.56 -15.32
CA GLU A 141 -16.96 -46.60 -15.79
C GLU A 141 -17.44 -45.75 -14.60
N LEU A 142 -17.02 -44.49 -14.53
CA LEU A 142 -17.74 -43.51 -13.72
C LEU A 142 -18.99 -43.07 -14.47
N LYS A 143 -20.14 -43.64 -14.08
CA LYS A 143 -21.46 -43.12 -14.42
C LYS A 143 -21.60 -41.69 -13.89
N ILE A 144 -21.67 -40.74 -14.83
CA ILE A 144 -22.09 -39.36 -14.57
C ILE A 144 -23.58 -39.40 -14.21
N ALA A 145 -23.93 -38.94 -13.01
CA ALA A 145 -25.31 -38.81 -12.57
C ALA A 145 -25.96 -37.58 -13.23
N VAL A 146 -27.10 -37.81 -13.88
CA VAL A 146 -28.20 -36.86 -14.13
C VAL A 146 -29.44 -37.46 -13.50
#